data_AF-A0A6B3E543-F1
#
_entry.id   AF-A0A6B3E543-F1
#
_cell.length_a   1.000
_cell.length_b   1.000
_cell.length_c   1.000
_cell.angle_alpha   90.00
_cell.angle_beta   90.00
_cell.angle_gamma   90.00
#
_symmetry.space_group_name_H-M   'P 1'
#
loop_
_entity.id
_entity.type
_entity.pdbx_description
1 polymer ?
#
loop_
_entity_poly.entity_id
_entity_poly.type
_entity_poly.pdbx_seq_one_letter_code
_entity_poly.pdbx_strand_id
1 'polypeptide(L)'
;VLPLLPLLWRRRVRSVRLGAHGRSAADAAPHALAVWRELTDTAWDFGIAPDDSLTPRRAAERIIRLGRLDPVAAESVQRLAAAVEQVLY
;
A
#
# COMPACT_ATOMS: atom_id res chain seq x y z
N VAL A 1 -10.16 0.43 31.58
CA VAL A 1 -10.04 0.86 30.17
C VAL A 1 -8.63 0.52 29.72
N LEU A 2 -8.46 -0.33 28.72
CA LEU A 2 -7.13 -0.67 28.18
C LEU A 2 -6.75 0.42 27.17
N PRO A 3 -5.84 1.35 27.49
CA PRO A 3 -5.53 2.48 26.60
C PRO A 3 -4.92 2.04 25.26
N LEU A 4 -4.40 0.81 25.19
CA LEU A 4 -3.76 0.25 24.01
C LEU A 4 -4.72 -0.44 23.03
N LEU A 5 -5.98 -0.67 23.42
CA LEU A 5 -6.95 -1.41 22.61
C LEU A 5 -7.16 -0.82 21.19
N PRO A 6 -7.23 0.51 21.00
CA PRO A 6 -7.37 1.12 19.67
C PRO A 6 -6.16 0.86 18.75
N LEU A 7 -4.95 0.85 19.30
CA LEU A 7 -3.72 0.61 18.54
C LEU A 7 -3.59 -0.86 18.15
N LEU A 8 -3.94 -1.77 19.06
CA LEU A 8 -3.98 -3.21 18.81
C LEU A 8 -5.05 -3.58 17.76
N TRP A 9 -6.21 -2.91 17.80
CA TRP A 9 -7.25 -3.07 16.79
C TRP A 9 -6.77 -2.62 15.40
N ARG A 10 -6.21 -1.42 15.28
CA ARG A 10 -5.63 -0.94 14.01
C ARG A 10 -4.59 -1.90 13.45
N ARG A 11 -3.68 -2.38 14.31
CA ARG A 11 -2.65 -3.35 13.91
C ARG A 11 -3.26 -4.68 13.44
N ARG A 12 -4.29 -5.18 14.11
CA ARG A 12 -5.00 -6.42 13.74
C ARG A 12 -5.73 -6.27 12.40
N VAL A 13 -6.45 -5.15 12.19
CA VAL A 13 -7.15 -4.92 10.92
C VAL A 13 -6.14 -4.81 9.79
N ARG A 14 -5.03 -4.08 9.98
CA ARG A 14 -3.93 -4.00 9.01
C ARG A 14 -3.31 -5.36 8.74
N SER A 15 -3.06 -6.19 9.76
CA SER A 15 -2.49 -7.53 9.56
C SER A 15 -3.44 -8.47 8.82
N VAL A 16 -4.75 -8.37 9.05
CA VAL A 16 -5.75 -9.14 8.30
C VAL A 16 -5.79 -8.69 6.85
N ARG A 17 -5.85 -7.37 6.59
CA ARG A 17 -5.86 -6.80 5.23
C ARG A 17 -4.61 -7.14 4.43
N LEU A 18 -3.46 -7.35 5.08
CA LEU A 18 -2.19 -7.64 4.41
C LEU A 18 -1.84 -9.13 4.41
N GLY A 19 -2.31 -9.90 5.40
CA GLY A 19 -1.94 -11.30 5.62
C GLY A 19 -2.95 -12.34 5.13
N ALA A 20 -4.18 -11.95 4.78
CA ALA A 20 -5.27 -12.87 4.43
C ALA A 20 -5.48 -13.05 2.92
N HIS A 21 -4.40 -13.20 2.15
CA HIS A 21 -4.54 -13.50 0.72
C HIS A 21 -4.38 -14.99 0.52
N GLY A 22 -5.34 -15.61 -0.16
CA GLY A 22 -5.15 -16.95 -0.65
C GLY A 22 -3.92 -16.99 -1.54
N ARG A 23 -3.25 -18.15 -1.61
CA ARG A 23 -2.01 -18.32 -2.39
C ARG A 23 -2.29 -18.57 -3.88
N SER A 24 -3.52 -18.30 -4.34
CA SER A 24 -3.93 -18.52 -5.72
C SER A 24 -3.67 -17.27 -6.57
N ALA A 25 -3.53 -17.45 -7.88
CA ALA A 25 -3.40 -16.33 -8.81
C ALA A 25 -4.64 -15.40 -8.78
N ALA A 26 -5.83 -15.94 -8.46
CA ALA A 26 -7.05 -15.16 -8.34
C ALA A 26 -7.04 -14.19 -7.15
N ASP A 27 -6.25 -14.49 -6.10
CA ASP A 27 -6.15 -13.67 -4.89
C ASP A 27 -5.09 -12.57 -5.01
N ALA A 28 -4.17 -12.67 -5.98
CA ALA A 28 -3.06 -11.74 -6.14
C ALA A 28 -3.50 -10.33 -6.57
N ALA A 29 -4.48 -10.25 -7.48
CA ALA A 29 -5.03 -8.97 -7.95
C ALA A 29 -5.72 -8.16 -6.82
N PRO A 30 -6.71 -8.72 -6.08
CA PRO A 30 -7.31 -8.00 -4.96
C PRO A 30 -6.30 -7.72 -3.84
N HIS A 31 -5.28 -8.58 -3.66
CA HIS A 31 -4.19 -8.30 -2.74
C HIS A 31 -3.43 -7.03 -3.10
N ALA A 32 -2.96 -6.93 -4.35
CA ALA A 32 -2.18 -5.79 -4.81
C ALA A 32 -2.96 -4.47 -4.62
N LEU A 33 -4.25 -4.46 -4.93
CA LEU A 33 -5.13 -3.31 -4.71
C LEU A 33 -5.29 -2.96 -3.22
N ALA A 34 -5.39 -3.97 -2.34
CA ALA A 34 -5.48 -3.75 -0.90
C ALA A 34 -4.18 -3.16 -0.32
N VAL A 35 -3.02 -3.68 -0.74
CA VAL A 35 -1.70 -3.16 -0.33
C VAL A 35 -1.50 -1.75 -0.87
N TRP A 36 -1.92 -1.48 -2.11
CA TRP A 36 -1.84 -0.15 -2.70
C TRP A 36 -2.63 0.89 -1.90
N ARG A 37 -3.89 0.58 -1.57
CA ARG A 37 -4.70 1.43 -0.69
C ARG A 37 -4.03 1.70 0.64
N GLU A 38 -3.47 0.67 1.27
CA GLU A 38 -2.75 0.83 2.55
C GLU A 38 -1.51 1.72 2.41
N LEU A 39 -0.76 1.57 1.32
CA LEU A 39 0.41 2.39 1.03
C LEU A 39 0.02 3.85 0.85
N THR A 40 -1.02 4.13 0.06
CA THR A 40 -1.52 5.50 -0.18
C THR A 40 -2.06 6.13 1.10
N ASP A 41 -2.80 5.37 1.91
CA ASP A 41 -3.29 5.81 3.23
C ASP A 41 -2.14 6.14 4.18
N THR A 42 -1.13 5.25 4.27
CA THR A 42 0.08 5.50 5.06
C THR A 42 0.84 6.72 4.55
N ALA A 43 0.98 6.89 3.24
CA ALA A 43 1.64 8.05 2.66
C ALA A 43 0.92 9.36 3.04
N TRP A 44 -0.42 9.32 3.11
CA TRP A 44 -1.22 10.46 3.55
C TRP A 44 -0.99 10.79 5.03
N ASP A 45 -0.87 9.79 5.91
CA ASP A 45 -0.48 10.01 7.32
C ASP A 45 0.86 10.75 7.44
N PHE A 46 1.76 10.58 6.47
CA PHE A 46 3.05 11.29 6.37
C PHE A 46 3.00 12.59 5.55
N GLY A 47 1.80 13.11 5.23
CA GLY A 47 1.61 14.38 4.53
C GLY A 47 1.74 14.31 3.00
N ILE A 48 1.78 13.10 2.44
CA ILE A 48 1.82 12.87 0.99
C ILE A 48 0.39 12.57 0.51
N ALA A 49 -0.40 13.62 0.26
CA ALA A 49 -1.78 13.47 -0.21
C ALA A 49 -1.85 12.70 -1.56
N PRO A 50 -2.91 11.88 -1.78
CA PRO A 50 -3.14 11.21 -3.05
C PRO A 50 -3.39 12.23 -4.18
N ASP A 51 -3.07 11.81 -5.40
CA ASP A 51 -3.32 12.56 -6.63
C ASP A 51 -3.89 11.61 -7.66
N ASP A 52 -5.21 11.69 -7.85
CA ASP A 52 -5.98 10.78 -8.71
C ASP A 52 -5.69 10.98 -10.21
N SER A 53 -4.95 12.03 -10.58
CA SER A 53 -4.50 12.24 -11.96
C SER A 53 -3.28 11.39 -12.32
N LEU A 54 -2.58 10.83 -11.32
CA LEU A 54 -1.36 10.04 -11.53
C LEU A 54 -1.69 8.57 -11.78
N THR A 55 -0.97 7.96 -12.72
CA THR A 55 -0.94 6.50 -12.82
C THR A 55 -0.28 5.89 -11.57
N PRO A 56 -0.55 4.61 -11.24
CA PRO A 56 0.10 3.96 -10.10
C PRO A 56 1.63 4.05 -10.14
N ARG A 57 2.27 3.90 -11.31
CA ARG A 57 3.73 4.12 -11.45
C ARG A 57 4.16 5.55 -11.07
N ARG A 58 3.45 6.57 -11.53
CA ARG A 58 3.76 7.98 -11.21
C ARG A 58 3.51 8.30 -9.73
N ALA A 59 2.44 7.76 -9.16
CA ALA A 59 2.16 7.88 -7.73
C ALA A 59 3.27 7.22 -6.89
N ALA A 60 3.75 6.04 -7.30
CA ALA A 60 4.87 5.35 -6.66
C ALA A 60 6.17 6.17 -6.69
N GLU A 61 6.55 6.72 -7.85
CA GLU A 61 7.71 7.63 -7.98
C GLU A 61 7.61 8.81 -7.00
N ARG A 62 6.42 9.42 -6.90
CA ARG A 62 6.16 10.54 -5.99
C ARG A 62 6.28 10.12 -4.52
N ILE A 63 5.70 8.99 -4.13
CA ILE A 63 5.79 8.46 -2.76
C ILE A 63 7.24 8.15 -2.39
N ILE A 64 8.01 7.50 -3.27
CA ILE A 64 9.42 7.17 -3.03
C ILE A 64 10.24 8.44 -2.78
N ARG A 65 10.06 9.44 -3.65
CA ARG A 65 10.79 10.72 -3.56
C ARG A 65 10.41 11.52 -2.31
N LEU A 66 9.12 11.69 -2.05
CA LEU A 66 8.64 12.51 -0.93
C LEU A 66 8.81 11.80 0.41
N GLY A 67 8.63 10.48 0.45
CA GLY A 67 8.82 9.62 1.62
C GLY A 67 10.28 9.27 1.90
N ARG A 68 11.21 9.65 1.01
CA ARG A 68 12.66 9.35 1.11
C ARG A 68 12.93 7.88 1.40
N LEU A 69 12.22 7.01 0.69
CA LEU A 69 12.32 5.57 0.89
C LEU A 69 13.73 5.09 0.52
N ASP A 70 14.26 4.15 1.31
CA ASP A 70 15.50 3.47 0.98
C ASP A 70 15.34 2.64 -0.32
N PRO A 71 16.45 2.23 -0.96
CA PRO A 71 16.38 1.52 -2.24
C PRO A 71 15.51 0.25 -2.23
N VAL A 72 15.48 -0.50 -1.13
CA VAL A 72 14.73 -1.76 -1.03
C VAL A 72 13.22 -1.47 -0.92
N ALA A 73 12.86 -0.49 -0.09
CA ALA A 73 11.48 -0.01 0.01
C ALA A 73 11.00 0.58 -1.33
N ALA A 74 11.86 1.35 -2.00
CA ALA A 74 11.55 1.94 -3.30
C ALA A 74 11.26 0.87 -4.37
N GLU A 75 12.09 -0.15 -4.49
CA GLU A 75 11.88 -1.27 -5.43
C GLU A 75 10.57 -2.02 -5.13
N SER A 76 10.26 -2.22 -3.84
CA SER A 76 9.02 -2.88 -3.42
C SER A 76 7.78 -2.08 -3.81
N VAL A 77 7.82 -0.75 -3.65
CA VAL A 77 6.73 0.15 -4.08
C VAL A 77 6.58 0.16 -5.61
N GLN A 78 7.68 0.13 -6.36
CA GLN A 78 7.64 0.03 -7.83
C GLN A 78 7.02 -1.29 -8.31
N ARG A 79 7.41 -2.43 -7.71
CA ARG A 79 6.81 -3.74 -8.01
C ARG A 79 5.31 -3.76 -7.70
N LEU A 80 4.90 -3.17 -6.59
CA LEU A 80 3.49 -3.04 -6.24
C LEU A 80 2.72 -2.21 -7.28
N ALA A 81 3.26 -1.06 -7.69
CA ALA A 81 2.64 -0.22 -8.71
C ALA A 81 2.48 -0.95 -10.06
N ALA A 82 3.49 -1.73 -10.46
CA ALA A 82 3.41 -2.56 -11.66
C ALA A 82 2.30 -3.63 -11.54
N ALA A 83 2.18 -4.29 -10.39
CA ALA A 83 1.12 -5.27 -10.14
C ALA A 83 -0.27 -4.62 -10.16
N VAL A 84 -0.42 -3.41 -9.60
CA VAL A 84 -1.69 -2.66 -9.65
C VAL A 84 -2.05 -2.29 -11.09
N GLU A 85 -1.10 -1.83 -11.89
CA GLU A 85 -1.37 -1.50 -13.29
C GLU A 85 -1.81 -2.72 -14.11
N GLN A 86 -1.21 -3.90 -13.89
CA GLN A 86 -1.65 -5.15 -14.52
C GLN A 86 -3.09 -5.54 -14.17
N VAL A 87 -3.62 -5.05 -13.05
CA VAL A 87 -5.02 -5.28 -12.64
C VAL A 87 -5.95 -4.25 -13.25
N LEU A 88 -5.47 -3.02 -13.48
CA LEU A 88 -6.27 -1.92 -14.01
C LEU A 88 -6.34 -1.90 -15.54
N TYR A 89 -5.36 -2.47 -16.23
CA TYR A 89 -5.20 -2.44 -17.69
C TYR A 89 -4.84 -3.83 -18.24
#